data_AF-A0A392VF99-F1
#
_entry.id   AF-A0A392VF99-F1
#
_cell.length_a   1.000
_cell.length_b   1.000
_cell.length_c   1.000
_cell.angle_alpha   90.00
_cell.angle_beta   90.00
_cell.angle_gamma   90.00
#
_symmetry.space_group_name_H-M   'P 1'
#
loop_
_entity.id
_entity.type
_entity.pdbx_description
1 polymer ?
#
loop_
_entity_poly.entity_id
_entity_poly.type
_entity_poly.pdbx_seq_one_letter_code
_entity_poly.pdbx_strand_id
1 'polypeptide(L)' 'MDERLMKKLVLINDGKETNIRVDESGVMRFQGRVCVPDVSELKKMIMDE' A
#
# COMPACT_ATOMS: atom_id res chain seq x y z
N MET A 1 -4.47 6.22 8.29
CA MET A 1 -3.51 5.51 7.41
C MET A 1 -2.48 4.83 8.32
N ASP A 2 -2.21 3.55 8.09
CA ASP A 2 -1.33 2.76 8.95
C ASP A 2 0.09 3.36 9.03
N GLU A 3 0.64 3.55 10.23
CA GLU A 3 1.96 4.18 10.42
C GLU A 3 3.09 3.40 9.74
N ARG A 4 2.97 2.07 9.68
CA ARG A 4 3.96 1.20 9.03
C ARG A 4 3.91 1.37 7.51
N LEU A 5 2.72 1.62 6.97
CA LEU A 5 2.51 1.95 5.56
C LEU A 5 3.07 3.33 5.21
N MET A 6 2.84 4.33 6.07
CA MET A 6 3.38 5.68 5.90
C MET A 6 4.92 5.69 5.89
N LYS A 7 5.57 4.96 6.81
CA LYS A 7 7.03 4.82 6.83
C LYS A 7 7.58 4.22 5.53
N LYS A 8 6.88 3.23 4.98
CA LYS A 8 7.25 2.63 3.68
C LYS A 8 7.05 3.59 2.52
N LEU A 9 5.97 4.38 2.53
CA LEU A 9 5.72 5.40 1.50
C LEU A 9 6.84 6.44 1.45
N VAL A 10 7.32 6.89 2.61
CA VAL A 10 8.47 7.81 2.70
C VAL A 10 9.73 7.18 2.08
N LEU A 11 10.00 5.89 2.34
CA LEU A 11 11.15 5.18 1.77
C LEU A 11 11.05 4.99 0.25
N ILE A 12 9.84 4.85 -0.30
CA ILE A 12 9.60 4.80 -1.75
C ILE A 12 9.89 6.17 -2.37
N ASN A 13 9.40 7.26 -1.76
CA ASN A 13 9.65 8.62 -2.22
C ASN A 13 11.15 8.98 -2.17
N ASP A 14 11.88 8.43 -1.20
CA ASP A 14 13.33 8.60 -1.08
C ASP A 14 14.12 7.71 -2.06
N GLY A 15 13.43 6.91 -2.89
CA GLY A 15 14.04 6.01 -3.88
C GLY A 15 14.70 4.76 -3.29
N LYS A 16 14.51 4.48 -2.00
CA LYS A 16 15.17 3.39 -1.25
C LYS A 16 14.40 2.07 -1.30
N GLU A 17 13.08 2.11 -1.40
CA GLU A 17 12.22 0.93 -1.50
C GLU A 17 11.66 0.80 -2.93
N THR A 18 12.28 -0.05 -3.76
CA THR A 18 11.89 -0.26 -5.16
C THR A 18 10.86 -1.40 -5.36
N ASN A 19 10.64 -2.19 -4.31
CA ASN A 19 9.78 -3.38 -4.36
C ASN A 19 8.30 -3.08 -4.11
N ILE A 20 8.00 -1.86 -3.63
CA ILE A 20 6.64 -1.36 -3.45
C ILE A 20 6.33 -0.39 -4.59
N ARG A 21 5.20 -0.59 -5.26
CA ARG A 21 4.69 0.29 -6.31
C ARG A 21 3.27 0.71 -5.96
N VAL A 22 2.92 1.95 -6.21
CA VAL A 22 1.52 2.40 -6.18
C VAL A 22 1.01 2.32 -7.62
N ASP A 23 -0.11 1.63 -7.86
CA ASP A 23 -0.73 1.60 -9.18
C ASP A 23 -1.57 2.86 -9.44
N GLU A 24 -2.11 2.97 -10.66
CA GLU A 24 -2.92 4.11 -11.10
C GLU A 24 -4.20 4.29 -10.28
N SER A 25 -4.67 3.22 -9.62
CA SER A 25 -5.82 3.26 -8.71
C SER A 25 -5.45 3.71 -7.30
N GLY A 26 -4.20 4.10 -7.06
CA GLY A 26 -3.70 4.48 -5.73
C GLY A 26 -3.46 3.28 -4.80
N VAL A 27 -3.48 2.05 -5.33
CA VAL A 27 -3.29 0.83 -4.54
C VAL A 27 -1.81 0.50 -4.44
N MET A 28 -1.34 0.34 -3.21
CA MET A 28 0.03 -0.04 -2.92
C MET A 28 0.22 -1.55 -3.13
N ARG A 29 1.19 -1.94 -3.96
CA ARG A 29 1.54 -3.32 -4.29
C ARG A 29 2.98 -3.62 -3.91
N PHE A 30 3.22 -4.71 -3.22
CA PHE A 30 4.56 -5.21 -2.91
C PHE A 30 4.79 -6.53 -3.64
N GLN A 31 5.78 -6.56 -4.54
CA GLN A 31 6.09 -7.76 -5.35
C GLN A 31 4.86 -8.39 -6.05
N GLY A 32 3.96 -7.56 -6.56
CA GLY A 32 2.72 -8.00 -7.21
C GLY A 32 1.57 -8.36 -6.27
N ARG A 33 1.78 -8.31 -4.94
CA ARG A 33 0.72 -8.51 -3.94
C ARG A 33 0.12 -7.17 -3.50
N VAL A 34 -1.19 -7.10 -3.41
CA VAL A 34 -1.89 -5.91 -2.90
C VAL A 34 -1.66 -5.79 -1.39
N CYS A 35 -1.21 -4.61 -0.94
CA CYS A 35 -1.19 -4.27 0.47
C CYS A 35 -2.59 -3.85 0.90
N VAL A 36 -3.30 -4.74 1.58
CA VAL A 36 -4.57 -4.42 2.21
C VAL A 36 -4.30 -3.81 3.59
N PRO A 37 -4.72 -2.57 3.86
CA PRO A 37 -4.61 -1.99 5.20
C PRO A 37 -5.44 -2.79 6.20
N ASP A 38 -4.96 -2.91 7.45
CA ASP A 38 -5.63 -3.70 8.50
C ASP A 38 -6.84 -2.97 9.14
N VAL A 39 -7.17 -1.79 8.59
CA VAL A 39 -8.38 -1.03 8.94
C VAL A 39 -9.56 -1.72 8.28
N SER A 40 -10.47 -2.28 9.08
CA SER A 40 -11.55 -3.16 8.60
C SER A 40 -12.46 -2.51 7.54
N GLU A 41 -12.69 -1.20 7.60
CA GLU A 41 -13.49 -0.46 6.60
C GLU A 41 -12.78 -0.39 5.25
N LEU A 42 -11.49 -0.04 5.23
CA LEU A 42 -10.68 0.03 4.02
C LEU A 42 -10.43 -1.38 3.44
N LYS A 43 -10.27 -2.39 4.31
CA LYS A 43 -10.17 -3.79 3.91
C LYS A 43 -11.42 -4.26 3.18
N LYS A 44 -12.62 -3.92 3.67
CA LYS A 44 -13.89 -4.22 2.99
C LYS A 44 -13.96 -3.55 1.62
N MET A 45 -13.65 -2.25 1.53
CA MET A 45 -13.68 -1.52 0.25
C MET A 45 -12.75 -2.11 -0.84
N ILE A 46 -11.68 -2.80 -0.45
CA ILE A 46 -10.71 -3.40 -1.39
C ILE A 46 -11.05 -4.87 -1.70
N MET A 47 -11.74 -5.58 -0.80
CA MET A 47 -12.00 -7.02 -0.91
C MET A 47 -13.44 -7.35 -1.32
N ASP A 48 -14.39 -6.43 -1.15
CA ASP A 48 -15.74 -6.56 -1.70
C ASP A 48 -15.67 -6.21 -3.20
N GLU A 49 -16.00 -7.21 -4.04
CA GLU A 49 -16.14 -7.14 -5.50
C GLU A 49 -17.54 -6.66 -5.91
#